data_AF-A0A2H3JMX7-F1
#
_entry.id   AF-A0A2H3JMX7-F1
#
_cell.length_a   1.000
_cell.length_b   1.000
_cell.length_c   1.000
_cell.angle_alpha   90.00
_cell.angle_beta   90.00
_cell.angle_gamma   90.00
#
_symmetry.space_group_name_H-M   'P 1'
#
loop_
_entity.id
_entity.type
_entity.pdbx_description
1 polymer ?
#
loop_
_entity_poly.entity_id
_entity_poly.type
_entity_poly.pdbx_seq_one_letter_code
_entity_poly.pdbx_strand_id
1 'polypeptide(L)'
;KWSLNTEQRRAFDIIACHSMDHNAEQLRIFLGGAGGTGKSRVINALKDFFETCNQSRRFRLASFTGVAARNIAGTTLHAAL
;
A
#
# COMPACT_ATOMS: atom_id res chain seq x y z
N LYS A 1 10.47 -9.52 -7.64
CA LYS A 1 10.95 -9.36 -6.24
C LYS A 1 9.94 -9.88 -5.22
N TRP A 2 8.64 -9.65 -5.40
CA TRP A 2 7.60 -10.11 -4.46
C TRP A 2 6.90 -11.38 -4.96
N SER A 3 6.71 -12.37 -4.08
CA SER A 3 5.81 -13.50 -4.30
C SER A 3 4.52 -13.23 -3.52
N LEU A 4 3.44 -12.96 -4.25
CA LEU A 4 2.10 -12.67 -3.71
C LEU A 4 1.20 -13.87 -3.96
N ASN A 5 0.40 -14.26 -2.98
CA ASN A 5 -0.68 -15.22 -3.22
C ASN A 5 -1.81 -14.58 -4.04
N THR A 6 -2.80 -15.37 -4.47
CA THR A 6 -3.89 -14.91 -5.33
C THR A 6 -4.61 -13.67 -4.80
N GLU A 7 -4.96 -13.64 -3.51
CA GLU A 7 -5.70 -12.52 -2.92
C GLU A 7 -4.82 -11.27 -2.72
N GLN A 8 -3.57 -11.46 -2.32
CA GLN A 8 -2.58 -10.37 -2.24
C GLN A 8 -2.32 -9.77 -3.61
N ARG A 9 -2.21 -10.62 -4.64
CA ARG A 9 -2.01 -10.22 -6.03
C ARG A 9 -3.21 -9.43 -6.55
N ARG A 10 -4.42 -9.91 -6.27
CA ARG A 10 -5.66 -9.22 -6.63
C ARG A 10 -5.73 -7.82 -6.02
N ALA A 11 -5.42 -7.68 -4.73
CA ALA A 11 -5.39 -6.37 -4.07
C ALA A 11 -4.33 -5.44 -4.68
N PHE A 12 -3.14 -5.98 -4.98
CA PHE A 12 -2.08 -5.25 -5.67
C PHE A 12 -2.54 -4.75 -7.05
N ASP A 13 -3.09 -5.62 -7.88
CA ASP A 13 -3.49 -5.29 -9.25
C ASP A 13 -4.60 -4.22 -9.27
N ILE A 14 -5.58 -4.30 -8.38
CA ILE A 14 -6.64 -3.27 -8.28
C ILE A 14 -6.02 -1.89 -8.01
N ILE A 15 -5.11 -1.79 -7.04
CA ILE A 15 -4.50 -0.51 -6.64
C ILE A 15 -3.55 -0.01 -7.74
N ALA A 16 -2.73 -0.89 -8.31
CA ALA A 16 -1.76 -0.54 -9.35
C ALA A 16 -2.48 -0.06 -10.62
N CYS A 17 -3.47 -0.80 -11.11
CA CYS A 17 -4.25 -0.41 -12.29
C CYS A 17 -4.99 0.91 -12.05
N HIS A 18 -5.64 1.07 -10.89
CA HIS A 18 -6.33 2.32 -10.56
C HIS A 18 -5.37 3.51 -10.52
N SER A 19 -4.15 3.34 -9.99
CA SER A 19 -3.17 4.43 -9.91
C SER A 19 -2.68 4.95 -11.28
N MET A 20 -2.86 4.16 -12.34
CA MET A 20 -2.51 4.51 -13.71
C MET A 20 -3.66 5.19 -14.47
N ASP A 21 -4.90 5.12 -13.95
CA ASP A 21 -6.05 5.78 -14.55
C ASP A 21 -6.23 7.19 -13.98
N HIS A 22 -6.06 8.20 -14.82
CA HIS A 22 -6.18 9.61 -14.44
C HIS A 22 -7.63 10.09 -14.26
N ASN A 23 -8.62 9.32 -14.76
CA ASN A 23 -10.03 9.68 -14.73
C ASN A 23 -10.87 8.84 -13.76
N ALA A 24 -10.24 7.90 -13.05
CA ALA A 24 -10.96 7.06 -12.11
C ALA A 24 -11.40 7.82 -10.85
N GLU A 25 -12.61 7.54 -10.38
CA GLU A 25 -13.10 8.05 -9.10
C GLU A 25 -12.24 7.54 -7.94
N GLN A 26 -12.19 8.30 -6.84
CA GLN A 26 -11.34 7.97 -5.69
C GLN A 26 -11.56 6.52 -5.19
N LEU A 27 -10.53 5.69 -5.31
CA LEU A 27 -10.55 4.32 -4.79
C LEU A 27 -10.41 4.31 -3.26
N ARG A 28 -11.40 3.73 -2.57
CA ARG A 28 -11.37 3.47 -1.13
C ARG A 28 -11.41 1.97 -0.89
N ILE A 29 -10.30 1.40 -0.42
CA ILE A 29 -10.16 -0.04 -0.17
C ILE A 29 -9.91 -0.30 1.31
N PHE A 30 -10.58 -1.32 1.83
CA PHE A 30 -10.24 -1.97 3.09
C PHE A 30 -9.63 -3.35 2.81
N LEU A 31 -8.34 -3.52 3.10
CA LEU A 31 -7.65 -4.81 2.98
C LEU A 31 -7.66 -5.55 4.32
N GLY A 32 -8.67 -6.39 4.51
CA GLY A 32 -8.85 -7.20 5.72
C GLY A 32 -8.00 -8.47 5.78
N GLY A 33 -8.12 -9.20 6.89
CA GLY A 33 -7.52 -10.53 7.09
C GLY A 33 -6.93 -10.70 8.48
N ALA A 34 -6.81 -11.94 8.95
CA ALA A 34 -6.24 -12.28 10.25
C ALA A 34 -4.78 -11.79 10.41
N GLY A 35 -4.28 -11.75 11.65
CA GLY A 35 -2.86 -11.53 11.91
C GLY A 35 -1.99 -12.53 11.13
N GLY A 36 -0.88 -12.07 10.55
CA GLY A 36 0.06 -12.95 9.82
C GLY A 36 -0.30 -13.26 8.36
N THR A 37 -1.42 -12.77 7.81
CA THR A 37 -1.81 -13.05 6.40
C THR A 37 -1.02 -12.26 5.34
N GLY A 38 0.02 -11.52 5.74
CA GLY A 38 0.90 -10.80 4.81
C GLY A 38 0.33 -9.50 4.23
N LYS A 39 -0.61 -8.83 4.89
CA LYS A 39 -1.10 -7.50 4.47
C LYS A 39 0.05 -6.49 4.24
N SER A 40 1.03 -6.45 5.14
CA SER A 40 2.21 -5.59 4.99
C SER A 40 3.07 -5.96 3.76
N ARG A 41 3.01 -7.21 3.28
CA ARG A 41 3.70 -7.61 2.04
C ARG A 41 3.07 -6.93 0.81
N VAL A 42 1.73 -6.78 0.78
CA VAL A 42 1.04 -6.04 -0.28
C VAL A 42 1.45 -4.56 -0.26
N ILE A 43 1.49 -3.95 0.94
CA ILE A 43 1.93 -2.57 1.13
C ILE A 43 3.35 -2.35 0.59
N ASN A 44 4.28 -3.24 0.92
CA ASN A 44 5.66 -3.13 0.46
C ASN A 44 5.79 -3.38 -1.05
N ALA A 45 5.00 -4.30 -1.62
CA ALA A 45 4.97 -4.51 -3.06
C ALA A 45 4.47 -3.27 -3.82
N LEU A 46 3.45 -2.58 -3.29
CA LEU A 46 2.96 -1.32 -3.84
C LEU A 46 3.99 -0.20 -3.72
N LYS A 47 4.70 -0.12 -2.58
CA LYS A 47 5.80 0.85 -2.41
C LYS A 47 6.86 0.69 -3.50
N ASP A 48 7.34 -0.53 -3.70
CA ASP A 48 8.31 -0.84 -4.76
C ASP A 48 7.74 -0.51 -6.15
N PHE A 49 6.46 -0.81 -6.41
CA PHE A 49 5.80 -0.46 -7.68
C PHE A 49 5.85 1.05 -7.95
N PHE A 50 5.40 1.88 -7.00
CA PHE A 50 5.44 3.35 -7.16
C PHE A 50 6.86 3.89 -7.29
N GLU A 51 7.83 3.28 -6.63
CA GLU A 51 9.25 3.62 -6.79
C GLU A 51 9.74 3.30 -8.21
N THR A 52 9.41 2.12 -8.74
CA THR A 52 9.76 1.73 -10.13
C THR A 52 9.08 2.58 -11.20
N CYS A 53 7.89 3.13 -10.91
CA CYS A 53 7.20 4.08 -11.77
C CYS A 53 7.74 5.53 -11.63
N ASN A 54 8.80 5.74 -10.85
CA ASN A 54 9.34 7.07 -10.50
C ASN A 54 8.29 8.01 -9.87
N GLN A 55 7.38 7.42 -9.10
CA GLN A 55 6.22 8.06 -8.48
C GLN A 55 6.19 7.84 -6.95
N SER A 56 7.34 7.57 -6.34
CA SER A 56 7.46 7.31 -4.89
C SER A 56 6.78 8.37 -4.01
N ARG A 57 6.82 9.65 -4.43
CA ARG A 57 6.16 10.76 -3.73
C ARG A 57 4.62 10.72 -3.75
N ARG A 58 4.01 9.97 -4.67
CA ARG A 58 2.56 9.78 -4.77
C ARG A 58 2.04 8.72 -3.78
N PHE A 59 2.92 7.96 -3.14
CA PHE A 59 2.55 6.91 -2.19
C PHE A 59 2.95 7.28 -0.77
N ARG A 60 1.95 7.60 0.07
CA ARG A 60 2.15 7.94 1.49
C ARG A 60 1.61 6.83 2.38
N LEU A 61 2.42 6.42 3.35
CA LEU A 61 2.06 5.40 4.33
C LEU A 61 1.91 6.02 5.71
N ALA A 62 0.79 5.73 6.37
CA ALA A 62 0.49 6.23 7.70
C ALA A 62 -0.08 5.12 8.60
N SER A 63 0.16 5.23 9.90
CA SER A 63 -0.45 4.36 10.92
C SER A 63 -0.80 5.12 12.20
N PHE A 64 -1.64 4.55 13.06
CA PHE A 64 -2.08 5.18 14.30
C PHE A 64 -0.97 5.24 15.37
N THR A 65 -0.09 4.23 15.43
CA THR A 65 0.98 4.15 16.43
C THR A 65 2.37 4.25 15.78
N GLY A 66 3.34 4.81 16.52
CA GLY A 66 4.71 4.98 16.01
C GLY A 66 5.38 3.66 15.63
N VAL A 67 5.15 2.59 16.39
CA VAL A 67 5.70 1.26 16.09
C VAL A 67 5.12 0.70 14.78
N ALA A 68 3.81 0.82 14.58
CA ALA A 68 3.17 0.35 13.35
C ALA A 68 3.57 1.19 12.13
N ALA A 69 3.69 2.51 12.29
CA ALA A 69 4.20 3.41 11.26
C ALA A 69 5.63 3.04 10.84
N ARG A 70 6.51 2.79 11.82
CA ARG A 70 7.88 2.33 11.56
C ARG A 70 7.92 1.00 10.81
N ASN A 71 7.03 0.06 11.14
CA ASN A 71 6.99 -1.26 10.49
C ASN A 71 6.62 -1.22 9.01
N ILE A 72 5.90 -0.18 8.57
CA ILE A 72 5.58 0.04 7.15
C ILE A 72 6.47 1.12 6.51
N ALA A 73 7.53 1.56 7.20
CA ALA A 73 8.38 2.66 6.77
C ALA A 73 7.58 3.92 6.38
N GLY A 74 6.54 4.23 7.18
CA GLY A 74 5.67 5.39 7.05
C GLY A 74 5.74 6.31 8.26
N THR A 75 4.77 7.22 8.36
CA THR A 75 4.65 8.18 9.47
C THR A 75 3.44 7.86 10.35
N THR A 76 3.31 8.52 11.49
CA THR A 76 2.04 8.48 12.22
C THR A 76 0.99 9.29 11.45
N LEU A 77 -0.28 8.93 11.60
CA LEU A 77 -1.39 9.68 11.00
C LEU A 77 -1.38 11.15 11.45
N HIS A 78 -1.09 11.39 12.73
CA HIS A 78 -0.94 12.72 13.31
C HIS A 78 0.19 13.55 12.71
N ALA A 79 1.23 12.93 12.14
CA ALA A 79 2.33 13.65 11.48
C ALA A 79 2.13 13.78 9.96
N ALA A 80 1.17 13.05 9.39
CA ALA A 80 0.88 13.06 7.95
C ALA A 80 -0.19 14.10 7.57
N LEU A 81 -1.00 14.52 8.55
CA LEU A 81 -2.03 15.55 8.47
C LEU A 81 -1.50 16.84 9.08
#